data_AF-A0A1V0BHB1-F1
#
_entry.id   AF-A0A1V0BHB1-F1
#
_cell.length_a   1.000
_cell.length_b   1.000
_cell.length_c   1.000
_cell.angle_alpha   90.00
_cell.angle_beta   90.00
_cell.angle_gamma   90.00
#
_symmetry.space_group_name_H-M   'P 1'
#
loop_
_entity.id
_entity.type
_entity.pdbx_description
1 polymer ?
#
loop_
_entity_poly.entity_id
_entity_poly.type
_entity_poly.pdbx_seq_one_letter_code
_entity_poly.pdbx_strand_id
1 'polypeptide(L)'
;MDVGWVMYWQAPEVAEGFELEDYLPDDVAVWPCHAQAAWFFTEFCGTQWRYRPDGCVAGLDYTAVLACIKSLGLKKKEQHKLFADVRAIEHGALVASHKKGEQTPPWRN
;
A
#
# COMPACT_ATOMS: atom_id res chain seq x y z
N MET A 1 10.29 -21.43 -33.58
CA MET A 1 9.64 -21.49 -32.27
C MET A 1 9.52 -20.07 -31.79
N ASP A 2 8.33 -19.51 -31.96
CA ASP A 2 8.03 -18.10 -31.73
C ASP A 2 7.72 -17.92 -30.24
N VAL A 3 8.66 -17.37 -29.48
CA VAL A 3 8.47 -17.07 -28.05
C VAL A 3 7.78 -15.71 -27.95
N GLY A 4 6.48 -15.73 -28.22
CA GLY A 4 5.59 -14.60 -28.00
C GLY A 4 5.64 -14.17 -26.55
N TRP A 5 6.09 -12.95 -26.33
CA TRP A 5 6.01 -12.23 -25.07
C TRP A 5 4.55 -12.14 -24.64
N VAL A 6 4.09 -13.06 -23.78
CA VAL A 6 2.81 -12.93 -23.08
C VAL A 6 3.00 -11.93 -21.94
N MET A 7 3.08 -10.66 -22.30
CA MET A 7 2.82 -9.56 -21.37
C MET A 7 1.32 -9.56 -21.10
N TYR A 8 0.92 -9.85 -19.87
CA TYR A 8 -0.45 -9.65 -19.42
C TYR A 8 -0.76 -8.14 -19.40
N TRP A 9 -1.27 -7.63 -20.52
CA TRP A 9 -2.04 -6.38 -20.57
C TRP A 9 -3.03 -6.49 -21.73
N GLN A 10 -4.12 -7.24 -21.54
CA GLN A 10 -5.32 -6.88 -22.28
C GLN A 10 -5.78 -5.55 -21.69
N ALA A 11 -5.77 -4.50 -22.51
CA ALA A 11 -6.42 -3.24 -22.13
C ALA A 11 -7.86 -3.58 -21.70
N PRO A 12 -8.37 -3.03 -20.59
CA PRO A 12 -9.75 -3.28 -20.19
C PRO A 12 -10.67 -2.95 -21.36
N GLU A 13 -11.74 -3.73 -21.54
CA GLU A 13 -12.81 -3.31 -22.44
C GLU A 13 -13.34 -1.97 -21.91
N VAL A 14 -12.96 -0.89 -22.58
CA VAL A 14 -13.40 0.46 -22.25
C VAL A 14 -14.88 0.52 -22.62
N ALA A 15 -15.74 0.69 -21.63
CA ALA A 15 -17.17 0.82 -21.86
C ALA A 15 -17.43 2.07 -22.72
N GLU A 16 -18.37 1.99 -23.65
CA GLU A 16 -18.71 3.11 -24.52
C GLU A 16 -19.09 4.35 -23.67
N GLY A 17 -18.37 5.45 -23.86
CA GLY A 17 -18.55 6.69 -23.10
C GLY A 17 -17.66 6.85 -21.85
N PHE A 18 -16.72 5.94 -21.60
CA PHE A 18 -15.68 6.07 -20.58
C PHE A 18 -14.31 6.22 -21.24
N GLU A 19 -13.43 7.03 -20.67
CA GLU A 19 -12.04 7.17 -21.07
C GLU A 19 -11.14 6.31 -20.18
N LEU A 20 -9.90 6.03 -20.61
CA LEU A 20 -8.94 5.26 -19.79
C LEU A 20 -8.73 5.88 -18.40
N GLU A 21 -8.78 7.21 -18.34
CA GLU A 21 -8.62 8.02 -17.13
C GLU A 21 -9.72 7.76 -16.10
N ASP A 22 -10.92 7.38 -16.52
CA ASP A 22 -12.03 7.03 -15.60
C ASP A 22 -11.79 5.71 -14.85
N TYR A 23 -10.83 4.90 -15.33
CA TYR A 23 -10.40 3.66 -14.68
C TYR A 23 -9.11 3.84 -13.88
N LEU A 24 -8.41 4.96 -14.05
CA LEU A 24 -7.23 5.27 -13.28
C LEU A 24 -7.66 5.80 -11.91
N PRO A 25 -7.01 5.37 -10.82
CA PRO A 25 -7.27 5.95 -9.51
C PRO A 25 -6.89 7.44 -9.53
N ASP A 26 -7.76 8.28 -8.96
CA ASP A 26 -7.49 9.72 -8.80
C ASP A 26 -6.14 9.97 -8.11
N ASP A 27 -5.39 10.97 -8.59
CA ASP A 27 -4.19 11.43 -7.92
C ASP A 27 -4.53 11.96 -6.51
N VAL A 28 -4.07 11.26 -5.47
CA VAL A 28 -4.29 11.66 -4.09
C VAL A 28 -3.17 12.60 -3.64
N ALA A 29 -3.49 13.89 -3.50
CA ALA A 29 -2.56 14.86 -2.94
C ALA A 29 -2.24 14.57 -1.47
N VAL A 30 -0.95 14.57 -1.13
CA VAL A 30 -0.46 14.43 0.24
C VAL A 30 -0.08 15.80 0.81
N TRP A 31 -0.53 16.10 2.03
CA TRP A 31 -0.17 17.35 2.71
C TRP A 31 1.34 17.39 2.95
N PRO A 32 2.03 18.53 2.76
CA PRO A 32 3.50 18.59 2.83
C PRO A 32 4.11 18.05 4.13
N CYS A 33 3.43 18.23 5.27
CA CYS A 33 3.86 17.74 6.57
C CYS A 33 3.81 16.20 6.71
N HIS A 34 3.09 15.52 5.84
CA HIS A 34 2.93 14.06 5.80
C HIS A 34 3.64 13.41 4.61
N ALA A 35 4.20 14.21 3.69
CA ALA A 35 4.86 13.72 2.48
C ALA A 35 5.97 12.70 2.78
N GLN A 36 6.81 12.96 3.79
CA GLN A 36 7.88 12.02 4.16
C GLN A 36 7.35 10.69 4.68
N ALA A 37 6.28 10.71 5.48
CA ALA A 37 5.68 9.49 6.01
C ALA A 37 4.97 8.68 4.91
N ALA A 38 4.26 9.37 4.01
CA ALA A 38 3.63 8.75 2.85
C ALA A 38 4.67 8.11 1.92
N TRP A 39 5.71 8.85 1.53
CA TRP A 39 6.82 8.33 0.74
C TRP A 39 7.49 7.13 1.40
N PHE A 40 7.81 7.22 2.70
CA PHE A 40 8.44 6.11 3.39
C PHE A 40 7.52 4.87 3.40
N PHE A 41 6.24 5.06 3.63
CA PHE A 41 5.26 3.98 3.64
C PHE A 41 5.13 3.31 2.27
N THR A 42 5.07 4.07 1.18
CA THR A 42 4.95 3.51 -0.18
C THR A 42 6.22 2.78 -0.61
N GLU A 43 7.39 3.35 -0.34
CA GLU A 43 8.66 2.80 -0.83
C GLU A 43 9.21 1.64 0.01
N PHE A 44 9.02 1.68 1.34
CA PHE A 44 9.70 0.74 2.25
C PHE A 44 8.76 -0.25 2.95
N CYS A 45 7.50 0.10 3.16
CA CYS A 45 6.58 -0.75 3.95
C CYS A 45 5.84 -1.81 3.12
N GLY A 46 5.81 -1.70 1.79
CA GLY A 46 5.05 -2.59 0.91
C GLY A 46 5.36 -4.08 1.08
N THR A 47 6.61 -4.43 1.39
CA THR A 47 7.07 -5.82 1.58
C THR A 47 7.14 -6.24 3.05
N GLN A 48 6.75 -5.37 3.98
CA GLN A 48 6.95 -5.58 5.43
C GLN A 48 5.66 -6.00 6.15
N TRP A 49 4.58 -6.26 5.41
CA TRP A 49 3.32 -6.71 6.00
C TRP A 49 3.41 -8.15 6.49
N ARG A 50 2.90 -8.36 7.70
CA ARG A 50 2.63 -9.67 8.27
C ARG A 50 1.19 -10.04 8.00
N TYR A 51 0.97 -11.32 7.72
CA TYR A 51 -0.34 -11.90 7.45
C TYR A 51 -0.65 -12.96 8.49
N ARG A 52 -1.93 -13.08 8.81
CA ARG A 52 -2.47 -14.17 9.63
C ARG A 52 -2.69 -15.42 8.77
N PRO A 53 -2.88 -16.60 9.38
CA PRO A 53 -3.17 -17.83 8.64
C PRO A 53 -4.43 -17.78 7.77
N ASP A 54 -5.38 -16.91 8.11
CA ASP A 54 -6.61 -16.64 7.34
C ASP A 54 -6.38 -15.72 6.12
N GLY A 55 -5.14 -15.31 5.86
CA GLY A 55 -4.78 -14.40 4.78
C GLY A 55 -5.09 -12.93 5.07
N CYS A 56 -5.65 -12.59 6.23
CA CYS A 56 -5.87 -11.21 6.63
C CYS A 56 -4.55 -10.53 7.04
N VAL A 57 -4.41 -9.25 6.68
CA VAL A 57 -3.26 -8.44 7.08
C VAL A 57 -3.30 -8.23 8.60
N ALA A 58 -2.22 -8.59 9.29
CA ALA A 58 -2.08 -8.38 10.74
C ALA A 58 -1.52 -6.99 11.09
N GLY A 59 -0.58 -6.49 10.28
CA GLY A 59 0.20 -5.28 10.58
C GLY A 59 1.60 -5.35 9.95
N LEU A 60 2.35 -4.26 10.03
CA LEU A 60 3.73 -4.16 9.60
C LEU A 60 4.67 -4.84 10.60
N ASP A 61 5.77 -5.40 10.09
CA ASP A 61 6.89 -5.80 10.92
C ASP A 61 7.64 -4.56 11.44
N TYR A 62 7.37 -4.20 12.69
CA TYR A 62 8.01 -3.03 13.30
C TYR A 62 9.52 -3.15 13.43
N THR A 63 10.08 -4.36 13.48
CA THR A 63 11.53 -4.53 13.53
C THR A 63 12.15 -4.11 12.21
N ALA A 64 11.56 -4.56 11.11
CA ALA A 64 12.01 -4.20 9.77
C ALA A 64 11.78 -2.72 9.46
N VAL A 65 10.60 -2.19 9.80
CA VAL A 65 10.28 -0.76 9.65
C VAL A 65 11.28 0.11 10.41
N LEU A 66 11.57 -0.21 11.68
CA LEU A 66 12.56 0.54 12.47
C LEU A 66 13.98 0.42 11.90
N ALA A 67 14.33 -0.71 11.29
CA ALA A 67 15.62 -0.86 10.59
C ALA A 67 15.70 0.05 9.36
N CYS A 68 14.66 0.09 8.52
CA CYS A 68 14.57 0.99 7.37
C CYS A 68 14.56 2.47 7.79
N ILE A 69 13.89 2.84 8.89
CA ILE A 69 13.93 4.22 9.41
C ILE A 69 15.35 4.58 9.86
N LYS A 70 16.06 3.66 10.51
CA LYS A 70 17.45 3.89 10.94
C LYS A 70 18.40 4.08 9.75
N SER A 71 18.19 3.38 8.63
CA SER A 71 19.05 3.52 7.44
C SER A 71 18.95 4.90 6.78
N LEU A 72 17.92 5.69 7.08
CA LEU A 72 17.78 7.06 6.56
C LEU A 72 18.73 8.07 7.22
N GLY A 73 19.46 7.70 8.28
CA GLY A 73 20.41 8.61 8.94
C GLY A 73 19.77 9.79 9.67
N LEU A 74 18.46 9.75 9.93
CA LEU A 74 17.72 10.81 10.62
C LEU A 74 18.12 10.92 12.09
N LYS A 75 17.91 12.09 12.71
CA LYS A 75 18.09 12.23 14.16
C LYS A 75 17.07 11.37 14.89
N LYS A 76 17.41 10.91 16.10
CA LYS A 76 16.54 10.04 16.91
C LYS A 76 15.11 10.60 17.07
N LYS A 77 14.96 11.91 17.31
CA LYS A 77 13.64 12.57 17.42
C LYS A 77 12.82 12.46 16.13
N GLU A 78 13.47 12.61 14.98
CA GLU A 78 12.84 12.51 13.66
C GLU A 78 12.47 11.07 13.32
N GLN A 79 13.31 10.10 13.68
CA GLN A 79 12.98 8.67 13.58
C GLN A 79 11.72 8.33 14.39
N HIS A 80 11.62 8.82 15.63
CA HIS A 80 10.44 8.61 16.46
C HIS A 80 9.18 9.26 15.87
N LYS A 81 9.31 10.46 15.31
CA LYS A 81 8.21 11.14 14.62
C LYS A 81 7.75 10.35 13.39
N LEU A 82 8.69 9.98 12.51
CA LEU A 82 8.40 9.22 11.30
C LEU A 82 7.73 7.89 11.63
N PHE A 83 8.24 7.18 12.64
CA PHE A 83 7.62 5.93 13.09
C PHE A 83 6.18 6.14 13.61
N ALA A 84 5.92 7.22 14.36
CA ALA A 84 4.58 7.55 14.81
C ALA A 84 3.64 7.85 13.62
N ASP A 85 4.10 8.61 12.64
CA ASP A 85 3.32 8.94 11.44
C ASP A 85 3.03 7.68 10.60
N VAL A 86 4.00 6.78 10.43
CA VAL A 86 3.83 5.49 9.74
C VAL A 86 2.79 4.60 10.41
N ARG A 87 2.76 4.56 11.75
CA ARG A 87 1.71 3.81 12.49
C ARG A 87 0.32 4.39 12.27
N ALA A 88 0.19 5.71 12.08
CA ALA A 88 -1.09 6.31 11.75
C ALA A 88 -1.59 5.88 10.35
N ILE A 89 -0.67 5.84 9.37
CA ILE A 89 -0.98 5.35 8.01
C ILE A 89 -1.34 3.86 8.04
N GLU A 90 -0.55 3.04 8.75
CA GLU A 90 -0.83 1.62 8.94
C GLU A 90 -2.23 1.37 9.51
N HIS A 91 -2.61 2.11 10.55
CA HIS A 91 -3.95 1.99 11.13
C HIS A 91 -5.05 2.21 10.09
N GLY A 92 -4.92 3.26 9.27
CA GLY A 92 -5.83 3.53 8.15
C GLY A 92 -5.86 2.38 7.13
N ALA A 93 -4.70 1.84 6.77
CA ALA A 93 -4.59 0.71 5.84
C ALA A 93 -5.23 -0.57 6.38
N LEU A 94 -5.09 -0.85 7.69
CA LEU A 94 -5.75 -1.99 8.35
C LEU A 94 -7.28 -1.82 8.35
N VAL A 95 -7.78 -0.62 8.68
CA VAL A 95 -9.22 -0.32 8.63
C VAL A 95 -9.77 -0.51 7.21
N ALA A 96 -9.06 -0.01 6.18
CA ALA A 96 -9.47 -0.19 4.79
C ALA A 96 -9.45 -1.66 4.36
N SER A 97 -8.44 -2.43 4.79
CA SER A 97 -8.31 -3.86 4.47
C SER A 97 -9.42 -4.70 5.10
N HIS A 98 -9.80 -4.42 6.35
CA HIS A 98 -10.91 -5.12 7.01
C HIS A 98 -12.25 -4.83 6.33
N LYS A 99 -12.52 -3.58 5.95
CA LYS A 99 -13.73 -3.21 5.19
C LYS A 99 -13.83 -3.94 3.84
N LYS A 100 -12.69 -4.17 3.18
CA LYS A 100 -12.65 -4.91 1.90
C LYS A 100 -12.97 -6.39 2.10
N GLY A 101 -12.49 -7.00 3.20
CA GLY A 101 -12.82 -8.38 3.56
C GLY A 101 -14.33 -8.60 3.70
N GLU A 102 -15.03 -7.65 4.33
CA GLU A 102 -16.49 -7.66 4.51
C GLU A 102 -17.28 -7.57 3.19
N GLN A 103 -16.69 -7.00 2.15
CA GLN A 103 -17.34 -6.82 0.84
C GLN A 103 -17.13 -8.02 -0.10
N THR A 104 -16.41 -9.07 0.32
CA THR A 104 -16.18 -10.26 -0.52
C THR A 104 -17.49 -11.04 -0.68
N PRO A 105 -18.03 -11.19 -1.90
CA PRO A 105 -19.33 -11.81 -2.09
C PRO A 105 -19.30 -13.33 -1.77
N PRO A 106 -20.42 -13.89 -1.28
CA PRO A 106 -20.46 -15.21 -0.62
C PRO A 106 -20.12 -16.41 -1.51
N TRP A 107 -20.03 -16.24 -2.84
CA TRP A 107 -19.68 -17.30 -3.79
C TRP A 107 -18.17 -17.46 -4.06
N ARG A 108 -17.31 -16.68 -3.39
CA ARG A 108 -15.86 -16.65 -3.62
C ARG A 108 -15.05 -17.52 -2.64
N ASN A 109 -15.66 -18.54 -2.02
CA ASN A 109 -15.04 -19.54 -1.14
C ASN A 109 -15.13 -20.94 -1.74
#